data_AF-A0A9E5NNN5-F1
#
_entry.id   AF-A0A9E5NNN5-F1
#
_cell.length_a   1.000
_cell.length_b   1.000
_cell.length_c   1.000
_cell.angle_alpha   90.00
_cell.angle_beta   90.00
_cell.angle_gamma   90.00
#
_symmetry.space_group_name_H-M   'P 1'
#
loop_
_entity.id
_entity.type
_entity.pdbx_description
1 polymer ?
#
loop_
_entity_poly.entity_id
_entity_poly.type
_entity_poly.pdbx_seq_one_letter_code
_entity_poly.pdbx_strand_id
1 'polypeptide(L)'
;DRDAKLEVGTVDVWEDCGKPETLLATNRYLLDKGGGQEIATDNSVLIPPVHIASSASIANSVVGPYVSVAEEVVIENSIISDCIIDRAAHIEHAILRQSLVGSETQVRGGVGTVELGDHSKVNLG
;
A
#
# COMPACT_ATOMS: atom_id res chain seq x y z
N ASP A 1 1.41 -20.08 45.15
CA ASP A 1 1.89 -18.76 45.61
C ASP A 1 3.36 -18.80 45.99
N ARG A 2 4.24 -18.49 45.04
CA ARG A 2 5.62 -18.11 45.33
C ARG A 2 5.94 -16.88 44.48
N ASP A 3 6.39 -15.84 45.16
CA ASP A 3 6.73 -14.52 44.66
C ASP A 3 7.62 -14.57 43.41
N ALA A 4 7.08 -14.14 42.28
CA ALA A 4 7.87 -13.73 41.12
C ALA A 4 8.02 -12.19 41.19
N LYS A 5 9.25 -11.69 41.33
CA LYS A 5 9.54 -10.27 41.19
C LYS A 5 9.71 -9.94 39.71
N LEU A 6 8.82 -9.09 39.20
CA LEU A 6 8.94 -8.48 37.87
C LEU A 6 9.81 -7.24 37.99
N GLU A 7 10.95 -7.25 37.30
CA GLU A 7 11.81 -6.07 37.14
C GLU A 7 11.66 -5.52 35.73
N VAL A 8 11.41 -4.21 35.63
CA VAL A 8 11.24 -3.51 34.36
C VAL A 8 12.54 -2.79 34.03
N GLY A 9 13.23 -3.24 32.98
CA GLY A 9 14.34 -2.52 32.38
C GLY A 9 13.85 -1.66 31.22
N THR A 10 14.27 -0.40 31.16
CA THR A 10 14.04 0.47 30.00
C THR A 10 14.91 0.01 28.84
N VAL A 11 14.27 -0.29 27.71
CA VAL A 11 14.93 -0.64 26.44
C VAL A 11 14.84 0.59 25.54
N ASP A 12 15.98 1.08 25.04
CA ASP A 12 16.03 2.32 24.24
C ASP A 12 15.40 2.16 22.84
N VAL A 13 15.18 0.92 22.38
CA VAL A 13 14.50 0.62 21.12
C VAL A 13 13.53 -0.55 21.31
N TRP A 14 12.26 -0.27 21.01
CA TRP A 14 11.19 -1.26 20.92
C TRP A 14 10.94 -1.51 19.42
N GLU A 15 11.54 -2.58 18.88
CA GLU A 15 11.31 -3.06 17.51
C GLU A 15 9.97 -3.81 17.49
N ASP A 16 8.92 -3.09 17.12
CA ASP A 16 7.55 -3.57 16.99
C ASP A 16 7.34 -4.16 15.58
N CYS A 17 6.88 -5.41 15.47
CA CYS A 17 6.64 -6.14 14.22
C CYS A 17 5.39 -5.65 13.44
N GLY A 18 5.13 -4.34 13.37
CA GLY A 18 3.89 -3.78 12.83
C GLY A 18 3.97 -2.39 12.20
N LYS A 19 5.19 -1.85 11.99
CA LYS A 19 5.36 -0.49 11.44
C LYS A 19 5.14 -0.47 9.91
N PRO A 20 4.30 0.44 9.37
CA PRO A 20 4.06 0.59 7.94
C PRO A 20 5.33 0.69 7.10
N GLU A 21 6.36 1.34 7.63
CA GLU A 21 7.66 1.51 6.96
C GLU A 21 8.38 0.18 6.75
N THR A 22 8.26 -0.75 7.69
CA THR A 22 8.85 -2.09 7.61
C THR A 22 8.13 -2.94 6.55
N LEU A 23 6.82 -2.81 6.43
CA LEU A 23 6.03 -3.48 5.38
C LEU A 23 6.40 -2.94 3.99
N LEU A 24 6.49 -1.62 3.84
CA LEU A 24 6.93 -1.00 2.58
C LEU A 24 8.37 -1.42 2.22
N ALA A 25 9.29 -1.43 3.20
CA ALA A 25 10.66 -1.90 2.96
C ALA A 25 10.71 -3.37 2.51
N THR A 26 9.89 -4.22 3.11
CA THR A 26 9.76 -5.63 2.70
C THR A 26 9.18 -5.75 1.30
N ASN A 27 8.15 -4.97 0.96
CA ASN A 27 7.57 -4.94 -0.38
C ASN A 27 8.59 -4.56 -1.46
N ARG A 28 9.37 -3.49 -1.22
CA ARG A 28 10.47 -3.08 -2.11
C ARG A 28 11.46 -4.22 -2.33
N TYR A 29 11.90 -4.85 -1.24
CA TYR A 29 12.82 -5.99 -1.30
C TYR A 29 12.26 -7.15 -2.12
N LEU A 30 10.99 -7.52 -1.95
CA LEU A 30 10.36 -8.62 -2.70
C LEU A 30 10.22 -8.30 -4.19
N LEU A 31 9.80 -7.09 -4.51
CA LEU A 31 9.66 -6.61 -5.89
C LEU A 31 11.00 -6.58 -6.62
N ASP A 32 12.07 -6.12 -5.97
CA ASP A 32 13.43 -6.12 -6.52
C ASP A 32 13.98 -7.54 -6.77
N LYS A 33 13.46 -8.55 -6.06
CA LYS A 33 13.88 -9.96 -6.20
C LYS A 33 13.12 -10.74 -7.28
N GLY A 34 12.32 -10.06 -8.09
CA GLY A 34 11.60 -10.67 -9.21
C GLY A 34 10.15 -11.04 -8.88
N GLY A 35 9.59 -10.50 -7.80
CA GLY A 35 8.15 -10.60 -7.50
C GLY A 35 7.26 -9.73 -8.38
N GLY A 36 7.79 -9.08 -9.42
CA GLY A 36 7.05 -8.16 -10.27
C GLY A 36 6.08 -8.86 -11.23
N GLN A 37 4.91 -8.26 -11.42
CA GLN A 37 3.89 -8.66 -12.38
C GLN A 37 3.18 -7.40 -12.90
N GLU A 38 3.19 -7.24 -14.22
CA GLU A 38 2.47 -6.18 -14.93
C GLU A 38 1.21 -6.73 -15.61
N ILE A 39 0.25 -5.86 -15.86
CA ILE A 39 -0.99 -6.17 -16.59
C ILE A 39 -1.19 -5.17 -17.73
N ALA A 40 -2.06 -5.50 -18.68
CA ALA A 40 -2.54 -4.50 -19.62
C ALA A 40 -3.38 -3.44 -18.87
N THR A 41 -3.23 -2.19 -19.26
CA THR A 41 -3.91 -1.05 -18.63
C THR A 41 -4.55 -0.16 -19.68
N ASP A 42 -5.53 0.65 -19.28
CA ASP A 42 -6.14 1.66 -20.16
C ASP A 42 -5.49 3.02 -19.97
N ASN A 43 -4.91 3.59 -21.03
CA ASN A 43 -4.28 4.92 -21.01
C ASN A 43 -3.42 5.20 -19.76
N SER A 44 -2.62 4.21 -19.33
CA SER A 44 -1.85 4.27 -18.08
C SER A 44 -0.41 3.86 -18.30
N VAL A 45 0.44 4.25 -17.36
CA VAL A 45 1.86 3.90 -17.35
C VAL A 45 2.18 3.13 -16.07
N LEU A 46 2.72 1.92 -16.25
CA LEU A 46 3.32 1.16 -15.17
C LEU A 46 4.82 1.46 -15.13
N ILE A 47 5.33 1.77 -13.94
CA ILE A 47 6.76 2.03 -13.71
C ILE A 47 7.31 0.89 -12.85
N PRO A 48 8.05 -0.07 -13.41
CA PRO A 48 8.58 -1.19 -12.63
C PRO A 48 9.57 -0.76 -11.53
N PRO A 49 9.71 -1.57 -10.46
CA PRO A 49 9.00 -2.83 -10.26
C PRO A 49 7.61 -2.61 -9.68
N VAL A 50 6.64 -3.38 -10.16
CA VAL A 50 5.25 -3.41 -9.67
C VAL A 50 4.76 -4.84 -9.62
N HIS A 51 3.84 -5.15 -8.73
CA HIS A 51 3.08 -6.40 -8.73
C HIS A 51 1.59 -6.06 -8.77
N ILE A 52 0.90 -6.49 -9.83
CA ILE A 52 -0.50 -6.12 -10.04
C ILE A 52 -1.28 -7.40 -10.32
N ALA A 53 -2.25 -7.72 -9.46
CA ALA A 53 -3.14 -8.85 -9.67
C ALA A 53 -3.88 -8.72 -11.00
N SER A 54 -4.09 -9.85 -11.70
CA SER A 54 -4.72 -9.85 -13.03
C SER A 54 -6.17 -9.36 -13.06
N SER A 55 -6.84 -9.35 -11.91
CA SER A 55 -8.21 -8.85 -11.77
C SER A 55 -8.28 -7.35 -11.43
N ALA A 56 -7.14 -6.68 -11.22
CA ALA A 56 -7.12 -5.24 -10.98
C ALA A 56 -7.37 -4.46 -12.28
N SER A 57 -7.99 -3.28 -12.15
CA SER A 57 -8.23 -2.35 -13.24
C SER A 57 -7.47 -1.05 -13.01
N ILE A 58 -6.72 -0.61 -14.01
CA ILE A 58 -5.94 0.63 -13.96
C ILE A 58 -6.23 1.44 -15.21
N ALA A 59 -6.77 2.65 -15.02
CA ALA A 59 -7.12 3.56 -16.09
C ALA A 59 -6.62 4.99 -15.84
N ASN A 60 -6.14 5.67 -16.89
CA ASN A 60 -5.71 7.07 -16.85
C ASN A 60 -4.73 7.39 -15.70
N SER A 61 -3.83 6.47 -15.37
CA SER A 61 -3.03 6.53 -14.14
C SER A 61 -1.55 6.27 -14.36
N VAL A 62 -0.72 6.68 -13.40
CA VAL A 62 0.70 6.31 -13.31
C VAL A 62 0.89 5.49 -12.04
N VAL A 63 1.35 4.25 -12.19
CA VAL A 63 1.48 3.30 -11.07
C VAL A 63 2.90 2.76 -11.01
N GLY A 64 3.59 3.04 -9.91
CA GLY A 64 4.96 2.61 -9.66
C GLY A 64 5.94 3.77 -9.44
N PRO A 65 7.20 3.46 -9.06
CA PRO A 65 7.71 2.13 -8.72
C PRO A 65 7.23 1.65 -7.35
N TYR A 66 7.50 0.38 -7.05
CA TYR A 66 7.27 -0.27 -5.76
C TYR A 66 5.81 -0.35 -5.32
N VAL A 67 4.90 -0.54 -6.28
CA VAL A 67 3.48 -0.67 -5.99
C VAL A 67 3.05 -2.13 -6.09
N SER A 68 2.38 -2.62 -5.05
CA SER A 68 1.71 -3.91 -5.03
C SER A 68 0.21 -3.71 -4.94
N VAL A 69 -0.53 -4.31 -5.88
CA VAL A 69 -1.99 -4.16 -6.05
C VAL A 69 -2.63 -5.54 -6.00
N ALA A 70 -3.52 -5.75 -5.03
CA ALA A 70 -4.26 -6.98 -4.87
C ALA A 70 -5.46 -7.09 -5.83
N GLU A 71 -6.21 -8.19 -5.69
CA GLU A 71 -7.36 -8.51 -6.54
C GLU A 71 -8.48 -7.47 -6.45
N GLU A 72 -9.20 -7.28 -7.56
CA GLU A 72 -10.42 -6.44 -7.64
C GLU A 72 -10.22 -4.95 -7.29
N VAL A 73 -8.97 -4.48 -7.23
CA VAL A 73 -8.66 -3.07 -7.03
C VAL A 73 -8.94 -2.27 -8.30
N VAL A 74 -9.49 -1.06 -8.14
CA VAL A 74 -9.71 -0.09 -9.21
C VAL A 74 -8.90 1.17 -8.94
N ILE A 75 -8.03 1.55 -9.88
CA ILE A 75 -7.23 2.78 -9.83
C ILE A 75 -7.53 3.62 -11.06
N GLU A 76 -8.07 4.82 -10.85
CA GLU A 76 -8.47 5.72 -11.93
C GLU A 76 -7.94 7.14 -11.71
N ASN A 77 -7.45 7.79 -12.78
CA ASN A 77 -7.04 9.19 -12.76
C ASN A 77 -6.05 9.53 -11.63
N SER A 78 -5.11 8.64 -11.32
CA SER A 78 -4.30 8.69 -10.09
C SER A 78 -2.80 8.49 -10.33
N ILE A 79 -1.99 8.94 -9.37
CA ILE A 79 -0.53 8.72 -9.36
C ILE A 79 -0.15 8.00 -8.08
N ILE A 80 0.33 6.77 -8.20
CA ILE A 80 0.59 5.87 -7.07
C ILE A 80 2.05 5.42 -7.11
N SER A 81 2.78 5.58 -6.01
CA SER A 81 4.18 5.11 -5.92
C SER A 81 4.49 4.60 -4.52
N ASP A 82 5.22 3.49 -4.43
CA ASP A 82 5.69 2.94 -3.15
C ASP A 82 4.52 2.67 -2.17
N CYS A 83 3.53 1.92 -2.64
CA CYS A 83 2.29 1.66 -1.93
C CYS A 83 1.95 0.16 -1.95
N ILE A 84 1.21 -0.28 -0.94
CA ILE A 84 0.54 -1.59 -0.94
C ILE A 84 -0.96 -1.34 -0.89
N ILE A 85 -1.69 -1.88 -1.86
CA ILE A 85 -3.14 -1.69 -2.00
C ILE A 85 -3.80 -3.08 -1.94
N ASP A 86 -4.58 -3.28 -0.90
CA ASP A 86 -5.30 -4.52 -0.63
C ASP A 86 -6.64 -4.58 -1.40
N ARG A 87 -7.29 -5.75 -1.35
CA ARG A 87 -8.35 -6.16 -2.28
C ARG A 87 -9.56 -5.21 -2.29
N ALA A 88 -10.20 -5.12 -3.44
CA ALA A 88 -11.44 -4.38 -3.64
C ALA A 88 -11.39 -2.88 -3.24
N ALA A 89 -10.19 -2.29 -3.12
CA ALA A 89 -10.04 -0.86 -2.92
C ALA A 89 -10.35 -0.08 -4.21
N HIS A 90 -10.91 1.12 -4.07
CA HIS A 90 -11.18 2.02 -5.17
C HIS A 90 -10.49 3.36 -4.93
N ILE A 91 -9.52 3.69 -5.78
CA ILE A 91 -8.71 4.90 -5.71
C ILE A 91 -8.96 5.74 -6.96
N GLU A 92 -9.41 6.97 -6.77
CA GLU A 92 -9.79 7.86 -7.86
C GLU A 92 -9.31 9.29 -7.59
N HIS A 93 -8.72 9.95 -8.60
CA HIS A 93 -8.26 11.34 -8.49
C HIS A 93 -7.27 11.59 -7.32
N ALA A 94 -6.40 10.63 -7.02
CA ALA A 94 -5.51 10.69 -5.86
C ALA A 94 -4.03 10.63 -6.25
N ILE A 95 -3.18 11.29 -5.45
CA ILE A 95 -1.74 11.09 -5.47
C ILE A 95 -1.33 10.43 -4.15
N LEU A 96 -0.98 9.14 -4.20
CA LEU A 96 -0.57 8.35 -3.03
C LEU A 96 0.91 7.99 -3.10
N ARG A 97 1.61 8.19 -1.97
CA ARG A 97 2.99 7.74 -1.79
C ARG A 97 3.18 7.07 -0.46
N GLN A 98 4.07 6.09 -0.35
CA GLN A 98 4.47 5.49 0.95
C GLN A 98 3.26 5.13 1.82
N SER A 99 2.28 4.45 1.20
CA SER A 99 0.94 4.28 1.79
C SER A 99 0.52 2.82 1.83
N LEU A 100 -0.28 2.48 2.83
CA LEU A 100 -0.95 1.19 2.95
C LEU A 100 -2.46 1.44 2.86
N VAL A 101 -3.08 0.87 1.83
CA VAL A 101 -4.52 0.99 1.58
C VAL A 101 -5.17 -0.36 1.87
N GLY A 102 -5.97 -0.42 2.93
CA GLY A 102 -6.69 -1.62 3.35
C GLY A 102 -7.84 -2.03 2.43
N SER A 103 -8.37 -3.22 2.68
CA SER A 103 -9.41 -3.83 1.85
C SER A 103 -10.71 -3.00 1.81
N GLU A 104 -11.39 -3.01 0.67
CA GLU A 104 -12.69 -2.34 0.45
C GLU A 104 -12.70 -0.83 0.77
N THR A 105 -11.53 -0.19 0.72
CA THR A 105 -11.37 1.24 1.01
C THR A 105 -11.74 2.09 -0.21
N GLN A 106 -12.35 3.25 0.01
CA GLN A 106 -12.56 4.26 -1.03
C GLN A 106 -11.71 5.51 -0.77
N VAL A 107 -10.82 5.83 -1.71
CA VAL A 107 -9.99 7.03 -1.71
C VAL A 107 -10.39 7.90 -2.89
N ARG A 108 -10.85 9.13 -2.62
CA ARG A 108 -11.19 10.11 -3.65
C ARG A 108 -10.54 11.45 -3.36
N GLY A 109 -9.88 12.02 -4.37
CA GLY A 109 -9.26 13.34 -4.28
C GLY A 109 -7.96 13.36 -3.47
N GLY A 110 -7.18 14.42 -3.68
CA GLY A 110 -6.09 14.89 -2.82
C GLY A 110 -4.70 14.31 -3.07
N VAL A 111 -3.74 14.87 -2.32
CA VAL A 111 -2.30 14.58 -2.43
C VAL A 111 -1.77 14.26 -1.04
N GLY A 112 -1.18 13.07 -0.84
CA GLY A 112 -0.57 12.75 0.45
C GLY A 112 -0.25 11.28 0.69
N THR A 113 0.12 11.00 1.93
CA THR A 113 0.27 9.63 2.47
C THR A 113 -1.00 9.25 3.20
N VAL A 114 -1.48 8.03 2.99
CA VAL A 114 -2.75 7.56 3.55
C VAL A 114 -2.52 6.17 4.14
N GLU A 115 -2.67 6.06 5.46
CA GLU A 115 -2.72 4.78 6.16
C GLU A 115 -4.18 4.50 6.50
N LEU A 116 -4.81 3.61 5.75
CA LEU A 116 -6.21 3.25 5.98
C LEU A 116 -6.33 1.79 6.27
N GLY A 117 -6.91 1.49 7.44
CA GLY A 117 -7.41 0.16 7.76
C GLY A 117 -8.65 -0.17 6.93
N ASP A 118 -9.05 -1.43 6.97
CA ASP A 118 -10.13 -1.97 6.16
C ASP A 118 -11.46 -1.21 6.35
N HIS A 119 -12.26 -1.16 5.28
CA HIS A 119 -13.59 -0.50 5.25
C HIS A 119 -13.56 1.00 5.55
N SER A 120 -12.46 1.68 5.21
CA SER A 120 -12.34 3.13 5.41
C SER A 120 -12.79 3.93 4.18
N LYS A 121 -13.26 5.16 4.40
CA LYS A 121 -13.49 6.13 3.31
C LYS A 121 -12.78 7.42 3.64
N VAL A 122 -11.96 7.90 2.69
CA VAL A 122 -11.28 9.18 2.82
C VAL A 122 -11.52 10.03 1.58
N ASN A 123 -11.88 11.28 1.84
CA ASN A 123 -11.96 12.33 0.84
C ASN A 123 -10.92 13.39 1.21
N LEU A 124 -9.87 13.49 0.41
CA LEU A 124 -8.84 14.51 0.58
C LEU A 124 -9.16 15.62 -0.43
N GLY A 125 -9.64 16.75 0.07
CA GLY A 125 -10.08 17.89 -0.76
C GLY A 125 -8.97 18.59 -1.52
#